data_AF-A0A133RZI6-F1
#
_entry.id   AF-A0A133RZI6-F1
#
_cell.length_a   1.000
_cell.length_b   1.000
_cell.length_c   1.000
_cell.angle_alpha   90.00
_cell.angle_beta   90.00
_cell.angle_gamma   90.00
#
_symmetry.space_group_name_H-M   'P 1'
#
loop_
_entity.id
_entity.type
_entity.pdbx_description
1 polymer ?
#
loop_
_entity_poly.entity_id
_entity_poly.type
_entity_poly.pdbx_seq_one_letter_code
_entity_poly.pdbx_strand_id
1 'polypeptide(L)' 'MESFSVIFYETPNGEQPAKLFLNELSEKQRAKTIRDLKLLETCGNLY' A
#
# COMPACT_ATOMS: atom_id res chain seq x y z
N MET A 1 -19.21 -0.21 2.17
CA MET A 1 -17.74 -0.20 1.98
C MET A 1 -17.44 -1.26 0.94
N GLU A 2 -16.88 -0.90 -0.19
CA GLU A 2 -16.39 -1.90 -1.15
C GLU A 2 -15.24 -2.68 -0.50
N SER A 3 -15.33 -4.00 -0.55
CA SER A 3 -14.26 -4.89 -0.12
C SER A 3 -13.22 -4.98 -1.23
N PHE A 4 -11.98 -4.60 -0.94
CA PHE A 4 -10.86 -4.77 -1.86
C PHE A 4 -9.87 -5.77 -1.26
N SER A 5 -9.28 -6.62 -2.10
CA SER A 5 -8.12 -7.45 -1.72
C SER A 5 -6.85 -6.75 -2.15
N VAL A 6 -5.92 -6.58 -1.21
CA VAL A 6 -4.57 -6.08 -1.49
C VAL A 6 -3.63 -7.27 -1.60
N ILE A 7 -2.97 -7.41 -2.74
CA ILE A 7 -1.94 -8.43 -2.96
C ILE A 7 -0.58 -7.75 -2.77
N PHE A 8 0.21 -8.23 -1.81
CA PHE A 8 1.56 -7.75 -1.58
C PHE A 8 2.55 -8.66 -2.31
N TYR A 9 3.51 -8.04 -3.01
CA TYR A 9 4.63 -8.78 -3.56
C TYR A 9 5.46 -9.42 -2.44
N GLU A 10 5.83 -10.68 -2.66
CA GLU A 10 6.69 -11.46 -1.78
C GLU A 10 8.10 -11.53 -2.37
N THR A 11 9.12 -11.23 -1.55
CA THR A 11 10.52 -11.38 -1.95
C THR A 11 10.90 -12.86 -2.03
N PRO A 12 12.03 -13.22 -2.67
CA PRO A 12 12.52 -14.61 -2.67
C PRO A 12 12.75 -15.20 -1.28
N ASN A 13 12.89 -14.35 -0.25
CA ASN A 13 13.07 -14.74 1.14
C ASN A 13 11.74 -14.89 1.90
N GLY A 14 10.59 -14.72 1.23
CA GLY A 14 9.27 -14.81 1.85
C GLY A 14 8.77 -13.52 2.51
N GLU A 15 9.49 -12.41 2.36
CA GLU A 15 9.09 -11.15 3.00
C GLU A 15 8.11 -10.37 2.14
N GLN A 16 7.20 -9.63 2.78
CA GLN A 16 6.29 -8.70 2.11
C GLN A 16 6.57 -7.27 2.61
N PRO A 17 7.60 -6.58 2.08
CA PRO A 17 8.10 -5.33 2.66
C PRO A 17 7.04 -4.23 2.77
N ALA A 18 6.21 -4.07 1.73
CA ALA A 18 5.13 -3.09 1.74
C ALA A 18 4.06 -3.39 2.80
N LYS A 19 3.77 -4.67 3.06
CA LYS A 19 2.86 -5.09 4.13
C LYS A 19 3.44 -4.80 5.51
N LEU A 20 4.71 -5.15 5.71
CA LEU A 20 5.43 -4.90 6.96
C LEU A 20 5.44 -3.39 7.27
N PHE A 21 5.83 -2.57 6.29
CA PHE A 21 5.78 -1.12 6.39
C PHE A 21 4.39 -0.60 6.77
N LEU A 22 3.34 -1.03 6.06
CA LEU A 22 1.97 -0.59 6.36
C LEU A 22 1.49 -0.99 7.76
N ASN A 23 1.99 -2.08 8.31
CA ASN A 23 1.66 -2.54 9.67
C ASN A 23 2.34 -1.71 10.76
N GLU A 24 3.47 -1.08 10.47
CA GLU A 24 4.19 -0.19 11.39
C GLU A 24 3.58 1.22 11.45
N LEU A 25 2.73 1.57 10.49
CA LEU A 25 2.08 2.87 10.42
C LEU A 25 0.91 3.00 11.42
N SER A 26 0.77 4.21 11.98
CA SER A 26 -0.49 4.58 12.65
C SER A 26 -1.67 4.53 11.67
N GLU A 27 -2.89 4.38 12.19
CA GLU A 27 -4.11 4.34 11.36
C GLU A 27 -4.21 5.51 10.38
N LYS A 28 -3.86 6.72 10.86
CA LYS A 28 -3.89 7.94 10.04
C LYS A 28 -2.88 7.88 8.89
N GLN A 29 -1.66 7.43 9.15
CA GLN A 29 -0.61 7.30 8.12
C GLN A 29 -0.96 6.21 7.12
N ARG A 30 -1.49 5.08 7.59
CA ARG A 30 -1.95 3.98 6.74
C ARG A 30 -3.08 4.42 5.81
N ALA A 31 -4.09 5.13 6.33
CA ALA A 31 -5.18 5.69 5.52
C ALA A 31 -4.67 6.68 4.46
N LYS A 32 -3.71 7.54 4.83
CA LYS A 32 -3.06 8.46 3.89
C LYS A 32 -2.31 7.69 2.78
N THR A 33 -1.52 6.69 3.15
CA THR A 33 -0.74 5.89 2.20
C THR A 33 -1.64 5.17 1.19
N ILE A 34 -2.75 4.57 1.64
CA ILE A 34 -3.72 3.92 0.74
C ILE A 34 -4.35 4.94 -0.22
N ARG A 35 -4.67 6.15 0.26
CA ARG A 35 -5.20 7.22 -0.61
C ARG A 35 -4.17 7.63 -1.67
N ASP A 36 -2.92 7.80 -1.27
CA ASP A 36 -1.84 8.20 -2.17
C ASP A 36 -1.56 7.10 -3.21
N LEU A 37 -1.64 5.82 -2.85
CA LEU A 37 -1.54 4.69 -3.80
C LEU A 37 -2.68 4.70 -4.84
N LYS A 38 -3.92 4.96 -4.43
CA LYS A 38 -5.06 5.10 -5.37
C LYS A 38 -4.90 6.30 -6.30
N LEU A 39 -4.34 7.39 -5.78
CA LEU A 39 -4.03 8.56 -6.59
C LEU A 39 -2.94 8.24 -7.62
N LEU A 40 -1.89 7.54 -7.20
CA LEU A 40 -0.80 7.11 -8.07
C LEU A 40 -1.28 6.14 -9.16
N GLU A 41 -2.21 5.23 -8.83
CA GLU A 41 -2.87 4.36 -9.82
C GLU A 41 -3.64 5.16 -10.88
N THR A 42 -4.32 6.23 -10.46
CA THR A 42 -5.14 7.07 -11.35
C THR A 42 -4.31 8.04 -12.19
N CYS A 43 -3.31 8.67 -11.58
CA CYS A 43 -2.55 9.75 -12.19
C CYS A 43 -1.19 9.31 -12.73
N GLY A 44 -0.75 8.09 -12.42
CA GLY A 44 0.63 7.67 -12.63
C GLY A 44 1.61 8.48 -11.78
N ASN A 45 2.90 8.25 -12.00
CA ASN A 45 3.93 9.12 -11.47
C ASN A 45 4.19 10.23 -12.50
N LEU A 46 3.48 11.36 -12.37
CA LEU A 46 3.78 12.57 -13.16
C LEU A 46 5.06 13.17 -12.57
N TYR A 47 6.19 12.87 -13.22
CA TYR A 47 7.47 13.53 -12.98
C TYR A 47 7.41 15.02 -13.33
#